data_AF-I6CI64-F1
#
_entry.id   AF-I6CI64-F1
#
_cell.length_a   1.000
_cell.length_b   1.000
_cell.length_c   1.000
_cell.angle_alpha   90.00
_cell.angle_beta   90.00
_cell.angle_gamma   90.00
#
_symmetry.space_group_name_H-M   'P 1'
#
loop_
_entity.id
_entity.type
_entity.pdbx_description
1 polymer ?
#
loop_
_entity_poly.entity_id
_entity_poly.type
_entity_poly.pdbx_seq_one_letter_code
_entity_poly.pdbx_strand_id
1 'polypeptide(L)'
;MIFTLSNAAWYPGGGGPLYTASKHAATGLIRQLAYELAPKVRVNGVGPCGMASDLRGPQALGQSETSIMQSLTPEKIAAILPLQFFPQPADFTGPYVMLASRRNNRALSGVMINADAGLAIRGIRHVAAGLDL
;
A
#
# COMPACT_ATOMS: atom_id res chain seq x y z
N MET A 1 -15.29 0.33 7.50
CA MET A 1 -14.31 -0.74 7.20
C MET A 1 -13.14 -0.11 6.47
N ILE A 2 -11.91 -0.54 6.76
CA ILE A 2 -10.71 -0.04 6.10
C ILE A 2 -9.90 -1.26 5.66
N PHE A 3 -9.63 -1.37 4.36
CA PHE A 3 -8.83 -2.44 3.79
C PHE A 3 -7.36 -2.03 3.68
N THR A 4 -6.45 -2.94 4.04
CA THR A 4 -5.03 -2.82 3.75
C THR A 4 -4.74 -3.36 2.35
N LEU A 5 -4.51 -2.46 1.41
CA LEU A 5 -4.06 -2.75 0.05
C LEU A 5 -2.54 -2.95 0.03
N SER A 6 -1.92 -2.57 -1.08
CA SER A 6 -0.49 -2.53 -1.32
C SER A 6 -0.31 -1.69 -2.58
N ASN A 7 0.87 -1.14 -2.75
CA ASN A 7 1.39 -0.65 -4.02
C ASN A 7 1.05 -1.60 -5.22
N ALA A 8 1.09 -2.92 -4.99
CA ALA A 8 0.72 -3.96 -5.96
C ALA A 8 -0.77 -4.00 -6.33
N ALA A 9 -1.63 -3.19 -5.71
CA ALA A 9 -3.04 -3.05 -6.07
C ALA A 9 -3.27 -2.16 -7.30
N TRP A 10 -2.23 -1.43 -7.74
CA TRP A 10 -2.33 -0.51 -8.88
C TRP A 10 -1.20 -0.68 -9.90
N TYR A 11 0.00 -1.06 -9.47
CA TYR A 11 1.17 -1.09 -10.33
C TYR A 11 2.02 -2.34 -10.11
N PRO A 12 2.74 -2.80 -11.16
CA PRO A 12 3.58 -3.99 -11.09
C PRO A 12 4.83 -3.78 -10.23
N GLY A 13 5.57 -4.86 -10.00
CA GLY A 13 6.85 -4.83 -9.28
C GLY A 13 6.74 -4.84 -7.75
N GLY A 14 5.52 -4.93 -7.19
CA GLY A 14 5.28 -5.11 -5.76
C GLY A 14 5.17 -6.57 -5.28
N GLY A 15 5.17 -7.52 -6.22
CA GLY A 15 5.08 -8.96 -5.95
C GLY A 15 4.79 -9.76 -7.22
N GLY A 16 4.71 -11.08 -7.09
CA GLY A 16 4.38 -11.97 -8.22
C GLY A 16 2.91 -11.86 -8.67
N PRO A 17 2.51 -12.62 -9.70
CA PRO A 17 1.15 -12.57 -10.26
C PRO A 17 0.05 -12.81 -9.24
N LEU A 18 0.22 -13.80 -8.35
CA LEU A 18 -0.78 -14.14 -7.32
C LEU A 18 -0.99 -12.97 -6.33
N TYR A 19 0.11 -12.39 -5.85
CA TYR A 19 0.05 -11.27 -4.91
C TYR A 19 -0.58 -10.03 -5.58
N THR A 20 -0.11 -9.68 -6.77
CA THR A 20 -0.62 -8.54 -7.54
C THR A 20 -2.12 -8.70 -7.84
N ALA A 21 -2.55 -9.88 -8.29
CA ALA A 21 -3.96 -10.17 -8.56
C ALA A 21 -4.81 -10.06 -7.27
N SER A 22 -4.34 -10.60 -6.15
CA SER A 22 -5.05 -10.52 -4.87
C SER A 22 -5.24 -9.07 -4.40
N LYS A 23 -4.21 -8.22 -4.58
CA LYS A 23 -4.26 -6.81 -4.18
C LYS A 23 -5.14 -5.98 -5.12
N HIS A 24 -5.15 -6.30 -6.42
CA HIS A 24 -6.13 -5.72 -7.35
C HIS A 24 -7.56 -6.13 -7.02
N ALA A 25 -7.81 -7.41 -6.68
CA ALA A 25 -9.13 -7.89 -6.30
C ALA A 25 -9.71 -7.14 -5.09
N ALA A 26 -8.85 -6.79 -4.11
CA ALA A 26 -9.26 -5.98 -2.97
C ALA A 26 -9.77 -4.57 -3.36
N THR A 27 -9.32 -3.99 -4.48
CA THR A 27 -9.90 -2.73 -5.00
C THR A 27 -11.35 -2.92 -5.46
N GLY A 28 -11.67 -4.07 -6.05
CA GLY A 28 -13.04 -4.46 -6.39
C GLY A 28 -13.90 -4.66 -5.15
N LEU A 29 -13.38 -5.34 -4.13
CA LEU A 29 -14.07 -5.51 -2.85
C LEU A 29 -14.39 -4.17 -2.18
N ILE A 30 -13.45 -3.22 -2.16
CA ILE A 30 -13.70 -1.89 -1.60
C ILE A 30 -14.84 -1.20 -2.33
N ARG A 31 -14.82 -1.20 -3.67
CA ARG A 31 -15.87 -0.57 -4.48
C ARG A 31 -17.24 -1.22 -4.24
N GLN A 32 -17.30 -2.54 -4.32
CA GLN A 32 -18.55 -3.29 -4.19
C GLN A 32 -19.14 -3.16 -2.78
N LEU A 33 -18.33 -3.34 -1.74
CA LEU A 33 -18.79 -3.23 -0.36
C LEU A 33 -19.10 -1.79 0.04
N ALA A 34 -18.41 -0.79 -0.53
CA ALA A 34 -18.76 0.62 -0.32
C ALA A 34 -20.17 0.94 -0.86
N TYR A 35 -20.55 0.32 -1.98
CA TYR A 35 -21.90 0.43 -2.54
C TYR A 35 -22.92 -0.33 -1.68
N GLU A 36 -22.71 -1.63 -1.42
CA GLU A 36 -23.67 -2.49 -0.74
C GLU A 36 -23.96 -2.09 0.71
N LEU A 37 -22.96 -1.55 1.41
CA LEU A 37 -23.11 -1.21 2.83
C LEU A 37 -23.52 0.25 3.08
N ALA A 38 -23.64 1.06 2.02
CA ALA A 38 -24.13 2.43 2.15
C ALA A 38 -25.63 2.46 2.52
N PRO A 39 -26.09 3.44 3.32
CA PRO A 39 -25.32 4.51 3.95
C PRO A 39 -24.75 4.12 5.34
N LYS A 40 -24.88 2.86 5.76
CA LYS A 40 -24.64 2.44 7.16
C LYS A 40 -23.15 2.28 7.48
N VAL A 41 -22.37 1.73 6.55
CA VAL A 41 -20.94 1.51 6.72
C VAL A 41 -20.18 2.10 5.54
N ARG A 42 -19.17 2.93 5.84
CA ARG A 42 -18.19 3.40 4.87
C ARG A 42 -17.09 2.35 4.69
N VAL A 43 -16.68 2.12 3.46
CA VAL A 43 -15.62 1.16 3.12
C VAL A 43 -14.55 1.88 2.31
N ASN A 44 -13.31 1.88 2.78
CA ASN A 44 -12.19 2.57 2.15
C ASN A 44 -10.94 1.67 2.17
N GLY A 45 -9.87 2.09 1.50
CA GLY A 45 -8.58 1.39 1.52
C GLY A 45 -7.39 2.31 1.75
N VAL A 46 -6.32 1.73 2.27
CA VAL A 46 -4.99 2.36 2.33
C VAL A 46 -4.01 1.40 1.67
N GLY A 47 -3.19 1.89 0.76
CA GLY A 47 -2.19 1.12 0.02
C GLY A 47 -0.77 1.51 0.40
N PRO A 48 -0.13 0.77 1.33
CA PRO A 48 1.27 0.96 1.67
C PRO A 48 2.23 0.49 0.57
N CYS A 49 3.42 1.08 0.52
CA CYS A 49 4.58 0.51 -0.19
C CYS A 49 5.37 -0.47 0.68
N GLY A 50 6.54 -0.89 0.18
CA GLY A 50 7.50 -1.67 0.95
C GLY A 50 7.88 -0.96 2.26
N MET A 51 7.90 -1.73 3.35
CA MET A 51 8.20 -1.29 4.71
C MET A 51 8.87 -2.40 5.50
N ALA A 52 9.45 -2.06 6.66
CA ALA A 52 10.00 -3.02 7.62
C ALA A 52 8.92 -3.97 8.16
N SER A 53 8.67 -5.07 7.45
CA SER A 53 7.62 -6.04 7.77
C SER A 53 8.09 -7.47 7.53
N ASP A 54 7.61 -8.41 8.34
CA ASP A 54 7.86 -9.84 8.13
C ASP A 54 6.79 -10.45 7.19
N LEU A 55 6.60 -9.84 6.02
CA LEU A 55 5.69 -10.39 5.01
C LEU A 55 6.33 -11.61 4.38
N ARG A 56 5.72 -12.78 4.57
CA ARG A 56 6.21 -14.06 4.06
C ARG A 56 5.30 -14.63 2.98
N GLY A 57 5.86 -15.50 2.15
CA GLY A 57 5.10 -16.26 1.17
C GLY A 57 4.45 -17.51 1.77
N PRO A 58 3.52 -18.15 1.04
CA PRO A 58 2.85 -19.36 1.51
C PRO A 58 3.80 -20.58 1.49
N GLN A 59 3.60 -21.51 2.43
CA GLN A 59 4.33 -22.79 2.49
C GLN A 59 4.15 -23.62 1.21
N ALA A 60 2.99 -23.54 0.55
CA ALA A 60 2.71 -24.24 -0.70
C ALA A 60 3.65 -23.84 -1.85
N LEU A 61 4.33 -22.70 -1.74
CA LEU A 61 5.37 -22.25 -2.68
C LEU A 61 6.79 -22.39 -2.10
N GLY A 62 6.95 -23.03 -0.95
CA GLY A 62 8.23 -23.16 -0.24
C GLY A 62 8.74 -21.85 0.37
N GLN A 63 7.87 -20.86 0.58
CA GLN A 63 8.26 -19.49 0.95
C GLN A 63 7.97 -19.13 2.41
N SER A 64 7.66 -20.11 3.26
CA SER A 64 7.31 -19.88 4.67
C SER A 64 8.46 -19.31 5.50
N GLU A 65 9.71 -19.56 5.10
CA GLU A 65 10.91 -19.01 5.74
C GLU A 65 11.52 -17.83 4.97
N THR A 66 10.86 -17.39 3.89
CA THR A 66 11.32 -16.28 3.06
C THR A 66 10.55 -15.02 3.39
N SER A 67 11.21 -14.09 4.06
CA SER A 67 10.67 -12.77 4.37
C SER A 67 10.94 -11.78 3.25
N ILE A 68 10.02 -10.84 2.99
CA ILE A 68 10.20 -9.78 2.00
C ILE A 68 11.46 -8.96 2.24
N MET A 69 11.86 -8.80 3.51
CA MET A 69 13.05 -8.05 3.89
C MET A 69 14.37 -8.76 3.54
N GLN A 70 14.32 -10.03 3.15
CA GLN A 70 15.47 -10.74 2.59
C GLN A 70 15.68 -10.41 1.10
N SER A 71 14.70 -9.77 0.43
CA SER A 71 14.75 -9.50 -1.01
C SER A 71 15.52 -8.22 -1.36
N LEU A 72 15.42 -7.17 -0.53
CA LEU A 72 16.08 -5.88 -0.75
C LEU A 72 16.54 -5.29 0.58
N THR A 73 17.68 -4.60 0.57
CA THR A 73 18.16 -3.85 1.73
C THR A 73 17.33 -2.59 1.96
N PRO A 74 17.26 -2.06 3.19
CA PRO A 74 16.59 -0.78 3.50
C PRO A 74 17.00 0.36 2.56
N GLU A 75 18.29 0.47 2.22
CA GLU A 75 18.84 1.53 1.37
C GLU A 75 18.33 1.41 -0.07
N LYS A 76 18.24 0.17 -0.59
CA LYS A 76 17.68 -0.09 -1.92
C LYS A 76 16.19 0.22 -1.97
N ILE A 77 15.46 -0.04 -0.89
CA ILE A 77 14.04 0.33 -0.80
C ILE A 77 13.91 1.85 -0.77
N ALA A 78 14.66 2.56 0.07
CA ALA A 78 14.65 4.02 0.12
C ALA A 78 14.96 4.64 -1.25
N ALA A 79 15.94 4.10 -1.96
CA ALA A 79 16.40 4.61 -3.26
C ALA A 79 15.34 4.53 -4.38
N ILE A 80 14.35 3.62 -4.29
CA ILE A 80 13.27 3.53 -5.30
C ILE A 80 12.05 4.39 -4.96
N LEU A 81 12.00 4.98 -3.77
CA LEU A 81 10.89 5.77 -3.27
C LEU A 81 11.21 7.26 -3.44
N PRO A 82 10.35 8.08 -4.08
CA PRO A 82 10.62 9.51 -4.23
C PRO A 82 10.83 10.28 -2.92
N LEU A 83 10.28 9.82 -1.78
CA LEU A 83 10.55 10.44 -0.48
C LEU A 83 11.89 10.01 0.17
N GLN A 84 12.66 9.12 -0.45
CA GLN A 84 14.07 8.80 -0.11
C GLN A 84 14.32 8.29 1.32
N PHE A 85 13.35 7.61 1.94
CA PHE A 85 13.55 6.95 3.22
C PHE A 85 12.97 5.54 3.21
N PHE A 86 13.41 4.70 4.16
CA PHE A 86 12.86 3.36 4.35
C PHE A 86 11.70 3.40 5.37
N PRO A 87 10.44 3.21 4.94
CA PRO A 87 9.31 3.40 5.83
C PRO A 87 9.20 2.33 6.93
N GLN A 88 8.82 2.77 8.11
CA GLN A 88 8.41 1.94 9.23
C GLN A 88 6.89 1.75 9.24
N PRO A 89 6.36 0.68 9.86
CA PRO A 89 4.91 0.47 9.97
C PRO A 89 4.16 1.68 10.55
N ALA A 90 4.78 2.41 11.48
CA ALA A 90 4.21 3.61 12.10
C ALA A 90 3.89 4.73 11.09
N ASP A 91 4.69 4.87 10.02
CA ASP A 91 4.55 5.92 9.02
C ASP A 91 3.25 5.80 8.20
N PHE A 92 2.65 4.61 8.14
CA PHE A 92 1.42 4.35 7.38
C PHE A 92 0.15 4.52 8.21
N THR A 93 0.25 4.81 9.52
CA THR A 93 -0.91 4.81 10.43
C THR A 93 -1.84 6.01 10.22
N GLY A 94 -1.31 7.17 9.79
CA GLY A 94 -2.06 8.42 9.62
C GLY A 94 -3.33 8.27 8.76
N PRO A 95 -3.25 7.72 7.53
CA PRO A 95 -4.42 7.46 6.69
C PRO A 95 -5.49 6.58 7.37
N TYR A 96 -5.09 5.55 8.13
CA TYR A 96 -6.05 4.72 8.86
C TYR A 96 -6.76 5.50 9.96
N VAL A 97 -6.03 6.32 10.73
CA VAL A 97 -6.62 7.19 11.76
C VAL A 97 -7.60 8.19 11.15
N MET A 98 -7.24 8.79 10.00
CA MET A 98 -8.13 9.70 9.27
C MET A 98 -9.42 9.00 8.83
N LEU A 99 -9.32 7.81 8.22
CA LEU A 99 -10.47 7.04 7.75
C LEU A 99 -11.31 6.45 8.90
N ALA A 100 -10.71 6.17 10.05
CA ALA A 100 -11.42 5.70 11.24
C ALA A 100 -12.21 6.84 11.92
N SER A 101 -11.73 8.09 11.81
CA SER A 101 -12.38 9.25 12.40
C SER A 101 -13.77 9.50 11.79
N ARG A 102 -14.81 9.38 12.61
CA ARG A 102 -16.20 9.68 12.19
C ARG A 102 -16.33 11.11 11.69
N ARG A 103 -15.62 12.06 12.31
CA ARG A 103 -15.63 13.49 11.97
C ARG A 103 -14.87 13.78 10.68
N ASN A 104 -13.67 13.23 10.52
CA ASN A 104 -12.79 13.61 9.40
C ASN A 104 -13.14 12.82 8.13
N ASN A 105 -13.69 11.61 8.25
CA ASN A 105 -14.03 10.75 7.12
C ASN A 105 -15.48 10.94 6.62
N ARG A 106 -16.21 12.01 7.02
CA ARG A 106 -17.66 12.13 6.73
C ARG A 106 -18.01 12.03 5.25
N ALA A 107 -17.11 12.52 4.39
CA ALA A 107 -17.32 12.59 2.96
C ALA A 107 -16.76 11.39 2.16
N LEU A 108 -16.10 10.41 2.80
CA LEU A 108 -15.37 9.36 2.06
C LEU A 108 -15.95 7.96 2.28
N SER A 109 -16.38 7.36 1.17
CA SER A 109 -16.66 5.93 1.01
C SER A 109 -16.20 5.53 -0.39
N GLY A 110 -15.56 4.36 -0.52
CA GLY A 110 -14.97 3.86 -1.75
C GLY A 110 -13.59 4.46 -2.08
N VAL A 111 -13.02 5.32 -1.23
CA VAL A 111 -11.71 5.92 -1.50
C VAL A 111 -10.59 4.95 -1.18
N MET A 112 -9.50 5.05 -1.94
CA MET A 112 -8.29 4.29 -1.70
C MET A 112 -7.10 5.26 -1.69
N ILE A 113 -6.38 5.29 -0.59
CA ILE A 113 -5.27 6.23 -0.37
C ILE A 113 -3.96 5.52 -0.65
N ASN A 114 -3.21 6.00 -1.64
CA ASN A 114 -1.83 5.61 -1.88
C ASN A 114 -0.93 6.22 -0.81
N ALA A 115 -0.55 5.41 0.17
CA ALA A 115 0.41 5.76 1.21
C ALA A 115 1.73 5.07 0.86
N ASP A 116 2.36 5.43 -0.26
CA ASP A 116 3.39 4.62 -0.89
C ASP A 116 4.73 5.34 -1.07
N ALA A 117 4.98 6.38 -0.25
CA ALA A 117 6.18 7.21 -0.28
C ALA A 117 6.54 7.75 -1.68
N GLY A 118 5.51 7.96 -2.52
CA GLY A 118 5.63 8.48 -3.87
C GLY A 118 5.88 7.42 -4.94
N LEU A 119 5.87 6.13 -4.61
CA LEU A 119 6.24 5.07 -5.56
C LEU A 119 5.44 5.14 -6.88
N ALA A 120 4.17 5.57 -6.84
CA ALA A 120 3.31 5.76 -8.01
C ALA A 120 3.72 6.92 -8.93
N ILE A 121 4.49 7.89 -8.45
CA ILE A 121 4.85 9.13 -9.17
C ILE A 121 6.33 9.21 -9.55
N ARG A 122 7.11 8.13 -9.36
CA ARG A 122 8.55 8.14 -9.64
C ARG A 122 8.82 8.45 -11.12
N GLY A 123 9.83 9.28 -11.38
CA GLY A 123 10.22 9.64 -12.75
C GLY A 123 11.02 8.54 -13.47
N ILE A 124 11.12 8.68 -14.80
CA ILE A 124 11.88 7.73 -15.65
C ILE A 124 13.39 7.95 -15.52
N ARG A 125 13.83 9.21 -15.47
CA ARG A 125 15.27 9.58 -15.39
C ARG A 125 15.78 9.57 -13.95
N HIS A 126 14.98 10.07 -13.03
CA HIS A 126 15.25 10.13 -11.59
C HIS A 126 13.98 9.80 -10.83
N VAL A 127 14.10 9.14 -9.68
CA VAL A 127 12.94 8.79 -8.85
C VAL A 127 12.28 10.04 -8.26
N ALA A 128 13.06 11.08 -7.95
CA ALA A 128 12.59 12.39 -7.50
C ALA A 128 13.32 13.49 -8.28
N ALA A 129 12.61 14.57 -8.64
CA ALA A 129 13.17 15.68 -9.42
C ALA A 129 13.73 16.82 -8.55
N GLY A 130 13.48 16.81 -7.24
CA GLY A 130 13.88 17.86 -6.31
C GLY A 130 15.01 17.45 -5.37
N LEU A 131 15.94 16.59 -5.81
CA LEU A 131 17.04 16.11 -4.97
C LEU A 131 18.07 17.22 -4.63
N ASP A 132 18.11 18.28 -5.43
CA ASP A 132 19.03 19.41 -5.28
C ASP A 132 18.33 20.71 -4.82
N LEU A 133 17.07 20.63 -4.36
CA LEU A 133 16.34 21.74 -3.74
C LEU A 133 16.75 21.92 -2.27
#